data_AF-B9DTC0-F1
#
_entry.id   AF-B9DTC0-F1
#
_cell.length_a   1.000
_cell.length_b   1.000
_cell.length_c   1.000
_cell.angle_alpha   90.00
_cell.angle_beta   90.00
_cell.angle_gamma   90.00
#
_symmetry.space_group_name_H-M   'P 1'
#
loop_
_entity.id
_entity.type
_entity.pdbx_description
1 polymer ?
#
loop_
_entity_poly.entity_id
_entity_poly.type
_entity_poly.pdbx_seq_one_letter_code
_entity_poly.pdbx_strand_id
1 'polypeptide(L)'
;MDIKTIFPEVRVSSGPANEEEWVSIEDGDQFLLFPKEQLSSRELALLEFYLSPVKKSSKKRTAWEKYLLEDGAELPERLEEGQFIYLSHQLPIPSEMVELLESIFGQPKAILSLSQTQTVFLLTRSDSFGQIALIKDILPTLENDFGLALRLFIGNHWSSLTANQLRDYFLEEGALYDAYRTQNSDETLILYSKILLWALNADHIPKAICHYYQMVLGNQKETRELVEALWDSHGNLVQTAQSLYIHRNSLQYKLDKVYRQTGLQLKQLDDLAFAYLFLQKS
;
A
#
# COMPACT_ATOMS: atom_id res chain seq x y z
N MET A 1 9.80 19.61 26.69
CA MET A 1 8.97 20.22 27.74
C MET A 1 8.20 19.10 28.39
N ASP A 2 8.28 18.99 29.71
CA ASP A 2 7.74 17.83 30.44
C ASP A 2 6.25 18.03 30.71
N ILE A 3 5.38 17.10 30.36
CA ILE A 3 3.91 17.28 30.47
C ILE A 3 3.47 17.56 31.92
N LYS A 4 4.27 17.11 32.89
CA LYS A 4 4.13 17.39 34.33
C LYS A 4 4.34 18.86 34.72
N THR A 5 5.03 19.65 33.89
CA THR A 5 5.18 21.09 34.13
C THR A 5 3.97 21.91 33.69
N ILE A 6 3.14 21.37 32.79
CA ILE A 6 1.93 22.01 32.27
C ILE A 6 0.70 21.50 33.04
N PHE A 7 0.68 20.22 33.40
CA PHE A 7 -0.38 19.59 34.19
C PHE A 7 0.22 18.89 35.42
N PRO A 8 0.33 19.56 36.58
CA PRO A 8 0.93 19.00 37.80
C PRO A 8 0.09 17.87 38.42
N GLU A 9 -1.15 17.72 37.99
CA GLU A 9 -2.18 16.81 38.52
C GLU A 9 -2.22 15.46 37.78
N VAL A 10 -1.38 15.28 36.75
CA VAL A 10 -1.34 14.07 35.93
C VAL A 10 -0.87 12.88 36.76
N ARG A 11 -1.70 11.84 36.80
CA ARG A 11 -1.33 10.56 37.40
C ARG A 11 -0.89 9.58 36.32
N VAL A 12 0.18 8.85 36.61
CA VAL A 12 0.65 7.78 35.75
C VAL A 12 0.07 6.47 36.25
N SER A 13 -0.59 5.72 35.38
CA SER A 13 -1.19 4.41 35.68
C SER A 13 -0.70 3.36 34.68
N SER A 14 -0.62 2.10 35.11
CA SER A 14 -0.32 0.97 34.22
C SER A 14 -1.57 0.44 33.47
N GLY A 15 -2.69 1.14 33.57
CA GLY A 15 -3.93 0.80 32.87
C GLY A 15 -4.92 1.98 32.81
N PRO A 16 -5.90 1.93 31.90
CA PRO A 16 -6.89 3.00 31.73
C PRO A 16 -7.76 3.15 32.99
N ALA A 17 -7.96 4.39 33.45
CA ALA A 17 -8.87 4.69 34.56
C ALA A 17 -10.29 4.99 34.06
N ASN A 18 -11.22 5.10 35.00
CA ASN A 18 -12.64 5.29 34.71
C ASN A 18 -12.89 6.58 33.90
N GLU A 19 -13.51 6.47 32.71
CA GLU A 19 -13.68 7.58 31.76
C GLU A 19 -14.63 8.68 32.25
N GLU A 20 -15.41 8.42 33.31
CA GLU A 20 -16.33 9.39 33.90
C GLU A 20 -15.58 10.52 34.62
N GLU A 21 -14.49 10.21 35.31
CA GLU A 21 -13.72 11.17 36.12
C GLU A 21 -12.36 11.54 35.50
N TRP A 22 -11.80 10.69 34.64
CA TRP A 22 -10.45 10.82 34.12
C TRP A 22 -10.39 10.79 32.59
N VAL A 23 -9.51 11.60 32.01
CA VAL A 23 -9.08 11.51 30.61
C VAL A 23 -7.77 10.74 30.58
N SER A 24 -7.74 9.58 29.92
CA SER A 24 -6.54 8.73 29.81
C SER A 24 -5.86 8.95 28.46
N ILE A 25 -4.55 9.24 28.47
CA ILE A 25 -3.70 9.30 27.28
C ILE A 25 -2.63 8.23 27.39
N GLU A 26 -2.43 7.45 26.33
CA GLU A 26 -1.38 6.43 26.25
C GLU A 26 -0.03 7.09 25.93
N ASP A 27 0.99 6.80 26.74
CA ASP A 27 2.37 7.26 26.59
C ASP A 27 3.32 6.06 26.82
N GLY A 28 3.56 5.29 25.77
CA GLY A 28 4.30 4.03 25.84
C GLY A 28 3.54 2.96 26.63
N ASP A 29 4.17 2.34 27.62
CA ASP A 29 3.57 1.31 28.51
C ASP A 29 2.76 1.93 29.68
N GLN A 30 2.49 3.23 29.65
CA GLN A 30 1.88 3.97 30.76
C GLN A 30 0.72 4.85 30.27
N PHE A 31 -0.27 5.04 31.13
CA PHE A 31 -1.41 5.92 30.89
C PHE A 31 -1.27 7.17 31.77
N LEU A 32 -1.29 8.33 31.12
CA LEU A 32 -1.40 9.64 31.76
C LEU A 32 -2.88 9.95 31.98
N LEU A 33 -3.27 10.02 33.25
CA LEU A 33 -4.63 10.28 33.71
C LEU A 33 -4.75 11.76 34.08
N PHE A 34 -5.64 12.48 33.40
CA PHE A 34 -5.97 13.88 33.66
C PHE A 34 -7.35 13.96 34.33
N PRO A 35 -7.48 14.60 35.52
CA PRO A 35 -8.76 14.73 36.19
C PRO A 35 -9.65 15.76 35.48
N LYS A 36 -10.87 15.38 35.08
CA LYS A 36 -11.78 16.26 34.33
C LYS A 36 -12.19 17.51 35.10
N GLU A 37 -12.30 17.43 36.42
CA GLU A 37 -12.73 18.53 37.28
C GLU A 37 -11.75 19.72 37.30
N GLN A 38 -10.49 19.48 36.94
CA GLN A 38 -9.45 20.50 36.98
C GLN A 38 -9.03 21.00 35.60
N LEU A 39 -9.64 20.46 34.55
CA LEU A 39 -9.40 20.90 33.18
C LEU A 39 -10.39 22.03 32.86
N SER A 40 -9.87 23.14 32.34
CA SER A 40 -10.71 24.18 31.77
C SER A 40 -11.46 23.65 30.54
N SER A 41 -12.57 24.29 30.17
CA SER A 41 -13.36 23.93 28.98
C SER A 41 -12.52 23.89 27.70
N ARG A 42 -11.48 24.75 27.62
CA ARG A 42 -10.55 24.80 26.49
C ARG A 42 -9.57 23.63 26.49
N GLU A 43 -9.09 23.20 27.65
CA GLU A 43 -8.19 22.06 27.78
C GLU A 43 -8.92 20.74 27.56
N LEU A 44 -10.16 20.63 28.05
CA LEU A 44 -11.05 19.52 27.71
C LEU A 44 -11.26 19.44 26.19
N ALA A 45 -11.57 20.57 25.53
CA ALA A 45 -11.74 20.58 24.07
C ALA A 45 -10.44 20.20 23.32
N LEU A 46 -9.27 20.60 23.83
CA LEU A 46 -7.98 20.29 23.22
C LEU A 46 -7.58 18.83 23.43
N LEU A 47 -7.85 18.27 24.61
CA LEU A 47 -7.68 16.85 24.93
C LEU A 47 -8.67 15.98 24.18
N GLU A 48 -9.93 16.39 24.07
CA GLU A 48 -10.93 15.74 23.22
C GLU A 48 -10.55 15.81 21.75
N PHE A 49 -9.95 16.91 21.27
CA PHE A 49 -9.43 17.01 19.91
C PHE A 49 -8.22 16.09 19.67
N TYR A 50 -7.30 16.01 20.64
CA TYR A 50 -6.14 15.12 20.58
C TYR A 50 -6.53 13.63 20.67
N LEU A 51 -7.56 13.33 21.45
CA LEU A 51 -8.15 12.00 21.56
C LEU A 51 -9.16 11.69 20.46
N SER A 52 -9.70 12.67 19.74
CA SER A 52 -10.66 12.48 18.64
C SER A 52 -10.16 11.61 17.49
N PRO A 53 -8.88 11.64 17.08
CA PRO A 53 -8.40 10.64 16.13
C PRO A 53 -8.31 9.23 16.71
N VAL A 54 -8.13 9.08 18.03
CA VAL A 54 -8.07 7.78 18.72
C VAL A 54 -9.48 7.26 19.06
N LYS A 55 -10.46 8.13 19.33
CA LYS A 55 -11.84 7.76 19.68
C LYS A 55 -12.78 7.62 18.47
N LYS A 56 -12.38 8.04 17.26
CA LYS A 56 -13.12 7.76 16.01
C LYS A 56 -12.88 6.36 15.41
N SER A 57 -12.11 5.49 16.07
CA SER A 57 -12.02 4.07 15.70
C SER A 57 -13.07 3.18 16.39
N SER A 58 -14.23 3.74 16.72
CA SER A 58 -15.45 2.97 17.00
C SER A 58 -16.32 2.74 15.75
N LYS A 59 -15.80 3.05 14.54
CA LYS A 59 -16.24 2.30 13.36
C LYS A 59 -15.82 0.85 13.59
N LYS A 60 -16.79 -0.07 13.65
CA LYS A 60 -16.50 -1.51 13.61
C LYS A 60 -15.47 -1.73 12.51
N ARG A 61 -14.25 -2.15 12.87
CA ARG A 61 -13.23 -2.52 11.89
C ARG A 61 -13.87 -3.46 10.89
N THR A 62 -13.74 -3.15 9.61
CA THR A 62 -14.24 -4.03 8.56
C THR A 62 -13.57 -5.39 8.69
N ALA A 63 -14.20 -6.44 8.17
CA ALA A 63 -13.59 -7.78 8.22
C ALA A 63 -12.20 -7.79 7.57
N TRP A 64 -12.01 -6.97 6.51
CA TRP A 64 -10.73 -6.77 5.84
C TRP A 64 -9.69 -6.04 6.68
N GLU A 65 -10.08 -5.00 7.44
CA GLU A 65 -9.17 -4.33 8.38
C GLU A 65 -8.68 -5.27 9.47
N LYS A 66 -9.56 -6.12 10.00
CA LYS A 66 -9.14 -7.14 10.98
C LYS A 66 -8.18 -8.14 10.36
N TYR A 67 -8.51 -8.67 9.18
CA TYR A 67 -7.66 -9.63 8.48
C TYR A 67 -6.25 -9.08 8.19
N LEU A 68 -6.14 -7.84 7.71
CA LEU A 68 -4.84 -7.29 7.33
C LEU A 68 -4.00 -6.82 8.54
N LEU A 69 -4.64 -6.34 9.61
CA LEU A 69 -3.93 -5.75 10.76
C LEU A 69 -3.75 -6.73 11.94
N GLU A 70 -4.68 -7.67 12.16
CA GLU A 70 -4.64 -8.60 13.29
C GLU A 70 -4.02 -9.93 12.86
N ASP A 71 -3.11 -10.45 13.68
CA ASP A 71 -2.43 -11.71 13.38
C ASP A 71 -3.37 -12.91 13.61
N GLY A 72 -3.41 -13.84 12.65
CA GLY A 72 -4.24 -15.04 12.72
C GLY A 72 -5.73 -14.86 12.37
N ALA A 73 -6.15 -13.70 11.86
CA ALA A 73 -7.50 -13.50 11.36
C ALA A 73 -7.74 -14.25 10.02
N GLU A 74 -8.95 -14.78 9.84
CA GLU A 74 -9.31 -15.51 8.61
C GLU A 74 -9.62 -14.55 7.45
N LEU A 75 -9.31 -15.00 6.23
CA LEU A 75 -9.63 -14.28 5.00
C LEU A 75 -11.16 -14.09 4.89
N PRO A 76 -11.68 -12.84 4.86
CA PRO A 76 -13.12 -12.61 4.90
C PRO A 76 -13.88 -13.14 3.68
N GLU A 77 -13.25 -13.02 2.51
CA GLU A 77 -13.80 -13.44 1.22
C GLU A 77 -12.66 -14.05 0.39
N ARG A 78 -12.94 -15.15 -0.33
CA ARG A 78 -11.95 -15.77 -1.21
C ARG A 78 -11.63 -14.82 -2.37
N LEU A 79 -10.36 -14.40 -2.46
CA LEU A 79 -9.84 -13.62 -3.57
C LEU A 79 -8.84 -14.45 -4.36
N GLU A 80 -8.98 -14.45 -5.69
CA GLU A 80 -8.01 -15.07 -6.59
C GLU A 80 -6.91 -14.09 -7.00
N GLU A 81 -7.28 -12.80 -7.08
CA GLU A 81 -6.44 -11.70 -7.50
C GLU A 81 -6.69 -10.49 -6.61
N GLY A 82 -5.67 -9.66 -6.39
CA GLY A 82 -5.76 -8.48 -5.54
C GLY A 82 -4.65 -7.48 -5.83
N GLN A 83 -4.99 -6.20 -5.83
CA GLN A 83 -4.03 -5.11 -5.94
C GLN A 83 -4.29 -4.07 -4.84
N PHE A 84 -3.22 -3.62 -4.18
CA PHE A 84 -3.27 -2.54 -3.22
C PHE A 84 -2.89 -1.22 -3.86
N ILE A 85 -3.66 -0.18 -3.56
CA ILE A 85 -3.34 1.20 -3.95
C ILE A 85 -3.25 2.02 -2.67
N TYR A 86 -2.10 2.60 -2.42
CA TYR A 86 -1.79 3.36 -1.23
C TYR A 86 -1.88 4.84 -1.57
N LEU A 87 -2.76 5.55 -0.88
CA LEU A 87 -2.93 6.98 -0.97
C LEU A 87 -2.38 7.62 0.31
N SER A 88 -1.33 8.41 0.18
CA SER A 88 -0.81 9.25 1.25
C SER A 88 -1.31 10.68 1.10
N HIS A 89 -1.76 11.26 2.21
CA HIS A 89 -2.38 12.58 2.27
C HIS A 89 -1.88 13.31 3.53
N GLN A 90 -1.82 14.64 3.50
CA GLN A 90 -1.37 15.44 4.66
C GLN A 90 -2.48 15.60 5.71
N LEU A 91 -3.73 15.58 5.26
CA LEU A 91 -4.92 15.75 6.08
C LEU A 91 -5.92 14.64 5.72
N PRO A 92 -6.76 14.20 6.68
CA PRO A 92 -7.77 13.20 6.41
C PRO A 92 -8.61 13.54 5.18
N ILE A 93 -8.69 12.60 4.25
CA ILE A 93 -9.45 12.77 3.02
C ILE A 93 -10.95 12.95 3.31
N PRO A 94 -11.62 13.94 2.69
CA PRO A 94 -13.07 14.10 2.78
C PRO A 94 -13.82 12.89 2.21
N SER A 95 -15.02 12.60 2.74
CA SER A 95 -15.86 11.50 2.25
C SER A 95 -16.18 11.63 0.75
N GLU A 96 -16.39 12.84 0.26
CA GLU A 96 -16.65 13.13 -1.16
C GLU A 96 -15.48 12.70 -2.06
N MET A 97 -14.25 12.90 -1.61
CA MET A 97 -13.06 12.44 -2.34
C MET A 97 -12.98 10.91 -2.34
N VAL A 98 -13.33 10.26 -1.23
CA VAL A 98 -13.39 8.79 -1.15
C VAL A 98 -14.39 8.24 -2.16
N GLU A 99 -15.60 8.81 -2.23
CA GLU A 99 -16.65 8.38 -3.18
C GLU A 99 -16.22 8.57 -4.65
N LEU A 100 -15.52 9.66 -4.96
CA LEU A 100 -14.95 9.88 -6.29
C LEU A 100 -13.89 8.82 -6.64
N LEU A 101 -12.97 8.55 -5.71
CA LEU A 101 -11.94 7.52 -5.89
C LEU A 101 -12.55 6.12 -6.01
N GLU A 102 -13.58 5.79 -5.21
CA GLU A 102 -14.33 4.54 -5.33
C GLU A 102 -14.96 4.38 -6.72
N SER A 103 -15.51 5.45 -7.28
CA SER A 103 -16.07 5.47 -8.63
C SER A 103 -15.00 5.22 -9.70
N ILE A 104 -13.84 5.88 -9.58
CA ILE A 104 -12.71 5.73 -10.51
C ILE A 104 -12.13 4.31 -10.46
N PHE A 105 -11.98 3.75 -9.26
CA PHE A 105 -11.45 2.41 -9.04
C PHE A 105 -12.47 1.29 -9.31
N GLY A 106 -13.72 1.62 -9.62
CA GLY A 106 -14.75 0.63 -9.94
C GLY A 106 -15.19 -0.20 -8.74
N GLN A 107 -15.42 0.45 -7.60
CA GLN A 107 -15.80 -0.12 -6.30
C GLN A 107 -14.72 -1.03 -5.69
N PRO A 108 -13.81 -0.48 -4.87
CA PRO A 108 -12.84 -1.27 -4.14
C PRO A 108 -13.54 -2.29 -3.23
N LYS A 109 -12.93 -3.45 -3.05
CA LYS A 109 -13.41 -4.48 -2.10
C LYS A 109 -13.29 -4.02 -0.66
N ALA A 110 -12.25 -3.24 -0.36
CA ALA A 110 -12.02 -2.68 0.95
C ALA A 110 -11.27 -1.35 0.85
N ILE A 111 -11.56 -0.48 1.82
CA ILE A 111 -10.83 0.77 2.05
C ILE A 111 -10.37 0.74 3.50
N LEU A 112 -9.07 0.88 3.70
CA LEU A 112 -8.41 0.83 4.99
C LEU A 112 -7.82 2.20 5.29
N SER A 113 -8.15 2.80 6.42
CA SER A 113 -7.47 4.00 6.91
C SER A 113 -6.37 3.58 7.87
N LEU A 114 -5.14 3.36 7.37
CA LEU A 114 -4.00 2.94 8.19
C LEU A 114 -3.57 4.01 9.18
N SER A 115 -3.72 5.28 8.80
CA SER A 115 -3.48 6.43 9.66
C SER A 115 -4.34 7.61 9.23
N GLN A 116 -4.24 8.73 9.96
CA GLN A 116 -4.85 10.00 9.54
C GLN A 116 -4.29 10.55 8.22
N THR A 117 -3.18 9.99 7.73
CA THR A 117 -2.42 10.45 6.57
C THR A 117 -2.24 9.38 5.49
N GLN A 118 -2.84 8.19 5.68
CA GLN A 118 -2.68 7.08 4.75
C GLN A 118 -3.94 6.23 4.66
N THR A 119 -4.41 6.07 3.43
CA THR A 119 -5.55 5.24 3.07
C THR A 119 -5.11 4.21 2.04
N VAL A 120 -5.58 2.98 2.16
CA VAL A 120 -5.29 1.90 1.21
C VAL A 120 -6.58 1.36 0.62
N PHE A 121 -6.58 1.17 -0.69
CA PHE A 121 -7.68 0.58 -1.45
C PHE A 121 -7.27 -0.82 -1.90
N LEU A 122 -8.15 -1.81 -1.69
CA LEU A 122 -7.99 -3.17 -2.20
C LEU A 122 -8.91 -3.37 -3.42
N LEU A 123 -8.30 -3.61 -4.58
CA LEU A 123 -8.99 -3.83 -5.86
C LEU A 123 -8.88 -5.29 -6.31
N THR A 124 -9.91 -5.79 -7.01
CA THR A 124 -9.94 -7.16 -7.56
C THR A 124 -10.23 -7.22 -9.07
N ARG A 125 -10.47 -6.08 -9.73
CA ARG A 125 -10.70 -6.03 -11.18
C ARG A 125 -9.58 -5.21 -11.83
N SER A 126 -8.88 -5.85 -12.75
CA SER A 126 -7.63 -5.39 -13.36
C SER A 126 -7.85 -4.85 -14.78
N ASP A 127 -8.26 -3.58 -14.86
CA ASP A 127 -7.66 -2.68 -15.87
C ASP A 127 -6.91 -1.58 -15.14
N SER A 128 -5.89 -2.02 -14.39
CA SER A 128 -5.08 -1.16 -13.55
C SER A 128 -4.43 -0.04 -14.37
N PHE A 129 -4.03 -0.29 -15.62
CA PHE A 129 -3.41 0.76 -16.43
C PHE A 129 -4.35 1.84 -16.92
N GLY A 130 -5.54 1.47 -17.40
CA GLY A 130 -6.55 2.46 -17.74
C GLY A 130 -6.87 3.35 -16.54
N GLN A 131 -7.00 2.74 -15.35
CA GLN A 131 -7.27 3.45 -14.10
C GLN A 131 -6.09 4.31 -13.63
N ILE A 132 -4.85 3.81 -13.68
CA ILE A 132 -3.65 4.58 -13.29
C ILE A 132 -3.47 5.79 -14.22
N ALA A 133 -3.65 5.61 -15.53
CA ALA A 133 -3.56 6.72 -16.48
C ALA A 133 -4.65 7.77 -16.20
N LEU A 134 -5.90 7.33 -16.02
CA LEU A 134 -7.02 8.20 -15.68
C LEU A 134 -6.77 8.96 -14.37
N ILE A 135 -6.26 8.28 -13.34
CA ILE A 135 -5.95 8.92 -12.06
C ILE A 135 -4.82 9.91 -12.21
N LYS A 136 -3.77 9.57 -12.97
CA LYS A 136 -2.66 10.50 -13.22
C LYS A 136 -3.16 11.80 -13.86
N ASP A 137 -4.14 11.72 -14.75
CA ASP A 137 -4.73 12.88 -15.41
C ASP A 137 -5.66 13.67 -14.48
N ILE A 138 -6.36 12.99 -13.56
CA ILE A 138 -7.34 13.60 -12.64
C ILE A 138 -6.68 14.10 -11.33
N LEU A 139 -5.53 13.55 -10.93
CA LEU A 139 -4.86 13.84 -9.66
C LEU A 139 -4.67 15.35 -9.46
N PRO A 140 -4.14 16.13 -10.42
CA PRO A 140 -3.94 17.57 -10.22
C PRO A 140 -5.26 18.33 -9.99
N THR A 141 -6.35 17.87 -10.61
CA THR A 141 -7.69 18.45 -10.43
C THR A 141 -8.20 18.16 -9.03
N LEU A 142 -8.07 16.92 -8.55
CA LEU A 142 -8.46 16.55 -7.19
C LEU A 142 -7.63 17.30 -6.14
N GLU A 143 -6.33 17.45 -6.36
CA GLU A 143 -5.47 18.20 -5.46
C GLU A 143 -5.90 19.68 -5.36
N ASN A 144 -6.29 20.28 -6.49
CA ASN A 144 -6.74 21.67 -6.55
C ASN A 144 -8.15 21.86 -5.94
N ASP A 145 -9.10 21.00 -6.30
CA ASP A 145 -10.50 21.09 -5.83
C ASP A 145 -10.61 20.93 -4.31
N PHE A 146 -9.77 20.06 -3.74
CA PHE A 146 -9.77 19.79 -2.29
C PHE A 146 -8.65 20.48 -1.52
N GLY A 147 -7.69 21.11 -2.20
CA GLY A 147 -6.54 21.77 -1.57
C GLY A 147 -5.61 20.82 -0.82
N LEU A 148 -5.49 19.57 -1.28
CA LEU A 148 -4.72 18.51 -0.63
C LEU A 148 -3.64 17.99 -1.56
N ALA A 149 -2.40 17.90 -1.08
CA ALA A 149 -1.35 17.17 -1.79
C ALA A 149 -1.54 15.67 -1.59
N LEU A 150 -1.68 14.94 -2.70
CA LEU A 150 -1.90 13.51 -2.73
C LEU A 150 -0.67 12.81 -3.31
N ARG A 151 -0.25 11.74 -2.64
CA ARG A 151 0.76 10.83 -3.20
C ARG A 151 0.17 9.45 -3.34
N LEU A 152 0.32 8.89 -4.51
CA LEU A 152 -0.22 7.61 -4.89
C LEU A 152 0.91 6.63 -5.08
N PHE A 153 0.80 5.49 -4.42
CA PHE A 153 1.63 4.33 -4.67
C PHE A 153 0.75 3.19 -5.15
N ILE A 154 1.07 2.70 -6.36
CA ILE A 154 0.38 1.59 -6.99
C ILE A 154 1.17 0.32 -6.67
N GLY A 155 0.60 -0.55 -5.83
CA GLY A 155 1.16 -1.86 -5.48
C GLY A 155 1.05 -2.88 -6.62
N ASN A 156 1.56 -4.08 -6.37
CA ASN A 156 1.55 -5.14 -7.38
C ASN A 156 0.14 -5.69 -7.61
N HIS A 157 -0.07 -6.26 -8.79
CA HIS A 157 -1.19 -7.15 -9.01
C HIS A 157 -0.82 -8.58 -8.60
N TRP A 158 -1.29 -8.99 -7.43
CA TRP A 158 -1.07 -10.32 -6.89
C TRP A 158 -2.07 -11.30 -7.47
N SER A 159 -1.59 -12.43 -7.97
CA SER A 159 -2.41 -13.51 -8.49
C SER A 159 -2.24 -14.80 -7.68
N SER A 160 -3.20 -15.71 -7.79
CA SER A 160 -3.18 -17.02 -7.10
C SER A 160 -3.05 -16.90 -5.58
N LEU A 161 -3.76 -15.95 -4.99
CA LEU A 161 -3.68 -15.63 -3.57
C LEU A 161 -4.20 -16.77 -2.68
N THR A 162 -3.45 -17.09 -1.63
CA THR A 162 -3.93 -17.89 -0.49
C THR A 162 -4.15 -17.02 0.75
N ALA A 163 -4.88 -17.56 1.72
CA ALA A 163 -5.36 -16.82 2.89
C ALA A 163 -4.27 -16.17 3.76
N ASN A 164 -3.01 -16.59 3.73
CA ASN A 164 -1.94 -15.93 4.50
C ASN A 164 -1.05 -15.03 3.64
N GLN A 165 -0.93 -15.34 2.35
CA GLN A 165 -0.03 -14.64 1.44
C GLN A 165 -0.44 -13.19 1.19
N LEU A 166 -1.75 -12.91 1.08
CA LEU A 166 -2.22 -11.55 0.80
C LEU A 166 -1.82 -10.57 1.92
N ARG A 167 -1.93 -11.00 3.18
CA ARG A 167 -1.49 -10.21 4.33
C ARG A 167 0.02 -10.01 4.33
N ASP A 168 0.80 -11.06 4.07
CA ASP A 168 2.26 -10.95 4.01
C ASP A 168 2.69 -9.95 2.93
N TYR A 169 2.09 -10.02 1.74
CA TYR A 169 2.35 -9.06 0.67
C TYR A 169 1.96 -7.64 1.06
N PHE A 170 0.80 -7.44 1.70
CA PHE A 170 0.37 -6.13 2.18
C PHE A 170 1.36 -5.51 3.18
N LEU A 171 1.82 -6.29 4.17
CA LEU A 171 2.75 -5.81 5.19
C LEU A 171 4.13 -5.50 4.59
N GLU A 172 4.63 -6.37 3.71
CA GLU A 172 5.93 -6.18 3.06
C GLU A 172 5.91 -5.02 2.04
N GLU A 173 4.84 -4.86 1.26
CA GLU A 173 4.65 -3.71 0.36
C GLU A 173 4.58 -2.39 1.13
N GLY A 174 3.80 -2.35 2.22
CA GLY A 174 3.67 -1.17 3.07
C GLY A 174 5.03 -0.76 3.67
N ALA A 175 5.79 -1.72 4.19
CA ALA A 175 7.13 -1.49 4.74
C ALA A 175 8.11 -0.96 3.67
N LEU A 176 8.07 -1.51 2.46
CA LEU A 176 8.87 -1.03 1.34
C LEU A 176 8.51 0.40 0.94
N TYR A 177 7.22 0.70 0.88
CA TYR A 177 6.74 2.05 0.57
C TYR A 177 7.18 3.08 1.62
N ASP A 178 7.06 2.76 2.90
CA ASP A 178 7.49 3.65 3.99
C ASP A 178 9.00 3.89 3.97
N ALA A 179 9.79 2.84 3.73
CA ALA A 179 11.24 2.95 3.62
C ALA A 179 11.67 3.78 2.41
N TYR A 180 11.02 3.58 1.26
CA TYR A 180 11.27 4.36 0.04
C TYR A 180 10.93 5.86 0.24
N ARG A 181 9.78 6.14 0.84
CA ARG A 181 9.28 7.51 1.08
C ARG A 181 10.19 8.32 2.00
N THR A 182 10.89 7.66 2.91
CA THR A 182 11.87 8.31 3.81
C THR A 182 13.09 8.84 3.05
N GLN A 183 13.43 8.23 1.91
CA GLN A 183 14.59 8.60 1.10
C GLN A 183 14.22 9.43 -0.14
N ASN A 184 13.03 9.25 -0.68
CA ASN A 184 12.54 9.90 -1.89
C ASN A 184 11.14 10.49 -1.65
N SER A 185 11.08 11.78 -1.32
CA SER A 185 9.85 12.44 -0.83
C SER A 185 9.01 13.14 -1.91
N ASP A 186 9.51 13.28 -3.13
CA ASP A 186 8.99 14.32 -4.05
C ASP A 186 8.06 13.79 -5.14
N GLU A 187 7.91 12.47 -5.25
CA GLU A 187 7.08 11.87 -6.30
C GLU A 187 5.62 11.73 -5.88
N THR A 188 4.72 12.21 -6.75
CA THR A 188 3.27 12.13 -6.56
C THR A 188 2.68 10.80 -6.99
N LEU A 189 3.31 10.10 -7.94
CA LEU A 189 2.90 8.77 -8.41
C LEU A 189 4.10 7.83 -8.44
N ILE A 190 4.03 6.77 -7.64
CA ILE A 190 5.07 5.75 -7.54
C ILE A 190 4.47 4.41 -7.97
N LEU A 191 5.16 3.74 -8.88
CA LEU A 191 4.79 2.38 -9.33
C LEU A 191 5.57 1.33 -8.53
N TYR A 192 4.96 0.16 -8.38
CA TYR A 192 5.53 -0.97 -7.65
C TYR A 192 6.95 -1.35 -8.10
N SER A 193 7.17 -1.49 -9.41
CA SER A 193 8.46 -1.89 -9.97
C SER A 193 9.60 -0.94 -9.64
N LYS A 194 9.32 0.36 -9.48
CA LYS A 194 10.33 1.34 -9.08
C LYS A 194 10.83 1.10 -7.66
N ILE A 195 9.90 0.84 -6.72
CA ILE A 195 10.28 0.51 -5.34
C ILE A 195 11.02 -0.82 -5.28
N LEU A 196 10.62 -1.80 -6.10
CA LEU A 196 11.35 -3.06 -6.19
C LEU A 196 12.76 -2.92 -6.75
N LEU A 197 12.98 -2.08 -7.77
CA LEU A 197 14.31 -1.78 -8.28
C LEU A 197 15.19 -1.12 -7.21
N TRP A 198 14.62 -0.19 -6.44
CA TRP A 198 15.31 0.43 -5.29
C TRP A 198 15.66 -0.62 -4.22
N ALA A 199 14.71 -1.50 -3.87
CA ALA A 199 14.92 -2.57 -2.90
C ALA A 199 15.95 -3.61 -3.38
N LEU A 200 15.96 -3.94 -4.68
CA LEU A 200 16.92 -4.84 -5.31
C LEU A 200 18.33 -4.26 -5.32
N ASN A 201 18.46 -2.94 -5.48
CA ASN A 201 19.74 -2.24 -5.38
C ASN A 201 20.28 -2.22 -3.94
N ALA A 202 19.38 -2.18 -2.95
CA ALA A 202 19.72 -2.27 -1.53
C ALA A 202 19.88 -3.73 -1.03
N ASP A 203 19.77 -4.74 -1.91
CA ASP A 203 19.73 -6.18 -1.57
C ASP A 203 18.73 -6.52 -0.46
N HIS A 204 17.61 -5.79 -0.43
CA HIS A 204 16.60 -5.85 0.63
C HIS A 204 15.20 -6.06 0.05
N ILE A 205 15.02 -7.14 -0.72
CA ILE A 205 13.67 -7.60 -1.10
C ILE A 205 13.12 -8.42 0.07
N PRO A 206 11.93 -8.08 0.60
CA PRO A 206 11.27 -8.84 1.64
C PRO A 206 11.00 -10.30 1.25
N LYS A 207 10.81 -11.17 2.24
CA LYS A 207 10.88 -12.62 2.04
C LYS A 207 9.69 -13.15 1.24
N ALA A 208 8.47 -12.72 1.54
CA ALA A 208 7.28 -13.20 0.85
C ALA A 208 7.27 -12.74 -0.61
N ILE A 209 7.61 -11.46 -0.86
CA ILE A 209 7.76 -10.90 -2.21
C ILE A 209 8.88 -11.63 -2.99
N CYS A 210 10.03 -11.86 -2.37
CA CYS A 210 11.14 -12.58 -2.99
C CYS A 210 10.72 -14.02 -3.36
N HIS A 211 10.08 -14.73 -2.43
CA HIS A 211 9.59 -16.08 -2.65
C HIS A 211 8.55 -16.15 -3.78
N TYR A 212 7.61 -15.19 -3.81
CA TYR A 212 6.64 -15.08 -4.89
C TYR A 212 7.35 -15.01 -6.25
N TYR A 213 8.27 -14.06 -6.44
CA TYR A 213 8.97 -13.88 -7.71
C TYR A 213 9.88 -15.06 -8.07
N GLN A 214 10.48 -15.75 -7.09
CA GLN A 214 11.19 -17.00 -7.36
C GLN A 214 10.26 -18.08 -7.94
N MET A 215 9.03 -18.20 -7.42
CA MET A 215 8.06 -19.16 -7.94
C MET A 215 7.54 -18.79 -9.33
N VAL A 216 7.22 -17.51 -9.57
CA VAL A 216 6.55 -17.10 -10.82
C VAL A 216 7.52 -16.77 -11.96
N LEU A 217 8.74 -16.29 -11.67
CA LEU A 217 9.78 -16.00 -12.66
C LEU A 217 10.86 -17.09 -12.71
N GLY A 218 11.43 -17.45 -11.56
CA GLY A 218 12.62 -18.31 -11.49
C GLY A 218 12.36 -19.77 -11.90
N ASN A 219 11.23 -20.34 -11.53
CA ASN A 219 10.91 -21.75 -11.78
C ASN A 219 10.36 -22.03 -13.19
N GLN A 220 10.11 -20.99 -13.99
CA GLN A 220 9.51 -21.13 -15.33
C GLN A 220 10.53 -20.80 -16.42
N LYS A 221 11.15 -21.85 -17.00
CA LYS A 221 12.12 -21.70 -18.09
C LYS A 221 11.61 -20.83 -19.25
N GLU A 222 10.36 -21.02 -19.64
CA GLU A 222 9.71 -20.24 -20.70
C GLU A 222 9.65 -18.74 -20.36
N THR A 223 9.38 -18.39 -19.10
CA THR A 223 9.31 -17.00 -18.63
C THR A 223 10.70 -16.38 -18.59
N ARG A 224 11.72 -17.13 -18.15
CA ARG A 224 13.11 -16.68 -18.17
C ARG A 224 13.60 -16.39 -19.58
N GLU A 225 13.42 -17.33 -20.51
CA GLU A 225 13.79 -17.15 -21.93
C GLU A 225 13.09 -15.94 -22.55
N LEU A 226 11.81 -15.71 -22.20
CA LEU A 226 11.06 -14.54 -22.65
C LEU A 226 11.66 -13.23 -22.13
N VAL A 227 11.94 -13.14 -20.83
CA VAL A 227 12.49 -11.92 -20.19
C VAL A 227 13.88 -11.61 -20.77
N GLU A 228 14.75 -12.61 -20.89
CA GLU A 228 16.09 -12.48 -21.47
C GLU A 228 16.02 -12.00 -22.93
N ALA A 229 15.16 -12.63 -23.76
CA ALA A 229 14.99 -12.21 -25.15
C ALA A 229 14.42 -10.80 -25.31
N LEU A 230 13.50 -10.39 -24.44
CA LEU A 230 12.97 -9.01 -24.41
C LEU A 230 14.05 -8.01 -24.00
N TRP A 231 14.86 -8.35 -23.01
CA TRP A 231 15.96 -7.51 -22.53
C TRP A 231 17.02 -7.31 -23.61
N ASP A 232 17.49 -8.40 -24.25
CA ASP A 232 18.48 -8.36 -25.32
C ASP A 232 17.96 -7.58 -26.55
N SER A 233 16.65 -7.62 -26.77
CA SER A 233 15.97 -6.84 -27.80
C SER A 233 15.63 -5.40 -27.37
N HIS A 234 16.10 -4.95 -26.22
CA HIS A 234 15.85 -3.61 -25.67
C HIS A 234 14.34 -3.26 -25.56
N GLY A 235 13.50 -4.25 -25.24
CA GLY A 235 12.04 -4.10 -25.20
C GLY A 235 11.36 -4.10 -26.57
N ASN A 236 12.09 -4.32 -27.68
CA ASN A 236 11.52 -4.34 -29.02
C ASN A 236 10.77 -5.65 -29.29
N LEU A 237 9.44 -5.56 -29.35
CA LEU A 237 8.57 -6.73 -29.56
C LEU A 237 8.78 -7.43 -30.91
N VAL A 238 9.16 -6.71 -31.96
CA VAL A 238 9.38 -7.31 -33.29
C VAL A 238 10.66 -8.13 -33.28
N GLN A 239 11.75 -7.57 -32.74
CA GLN A 239 13.03 -8.26 -32.62
C GLN A 239 12.93 -9.44 -31.66
N THR A 240 12.20 -9.30 -30.55
CA THR A 240 11.95 -10.39 -29.59
C THR A 240 11.20 -11.55 -30.25
N ALA A 241 10.16 -11.27 -31.04
CA ALA A 241 9.41 -12.30 -31.74
C ALA A 241 10.30 -13.06 -32.75
N GLN A 242 11.18 -12.33 -33.45
CA GLN A 242 12.15 -12.92 -34.37
C GLN A 242 13.19 -13.78 -33.65
N SER A 243 13.73 -13.32 -32.52
CA SER A 243 14.75 -14.07 -31.75
C SER A 243 14.19 -15.34 -31.12
N LEU A 244 12.92 -15.31 -30.68
CA LEU A 244 12.20 -16.46 -30.16
C LEU A 244 11.57 -17.34 -31.24
N TYR A 245 11.71 -16.99 -32.53
CA TYR A 245 11.08 -17.68 -33.66
C TYR A 245 9.56 -17.87 -33.51
N ILE A 246 8.87 -16.87 -32.94
CA ILE A 246 7.41 -16.88 -32.75
C ILE A 246 6.72 -15.72 -33.48
N HIS A 247 5.42 -15.84 -33.67
CA HIS A 247 4.62 -14.73 -34.20
C HIS A 247 4.37 -13.64 -33.14
N ARG A 248 4.19 -12.39 -33.57
CA ARG A 248 3.88 -11.25 -32.68
C ARG A 248 2.68 -11.52 -31.76
N ASN A 249 1.65 -12.18 -32.28
CA ASN A 249 0.46 -12.53 -31.48
C ASN A 249 0.78 -13.55 -30.38
N SER A 250 1.65 -14.52 -30.68
CA SER A 250 2.10 -15.50 -29.69
C SER A 250 2.97 -14.84 -28.62
N LEU A 251 3.83 -13.89 -29.00
CA LEU A 251 4.60 -13.08 -28.05
C LEU A 251 3.66 -12.27 -27.14
N GLN A 252 2.66 -11.61 -27.71
CA GLN A 252 1.67 -10.85 -26.96
C GLN A 252 0.93 -11.74 -25.94
N TYR A 253 0.49 -12.93 -26.36
CA TYR A 253 -0.15 -13.88 -25.45
C TYR A 253 0.78 -14.32 -24.31
N LYS A 254 2.06 -14.58 -24.59
CA LYS A 254 3.05 -14.91 -23.55
C LYS A 254 3.26 -13.76 -22.57
N LEU A 255 3.36 -12.52 -23.07
CA LEU A 255 3.44 -11.32 -22.23
C LEU A 255 2.22 -11.18 -21.32
N ASP A 256 1.01 -11.38 -21.86
CA ASP A 256 -0.24 -11.29 -21.10
C ASP A 256 -0.38 -12.42 -20.08
N LYS A 257 0.21 -13.59 -20.35
CA LYS A 257 0.31 -14.70 -19.39
C LYS A 257 1.26 -14.34 -18.25
N VAL A 258 2.45 -13.81 -18.54
CA VAL A 258 3.40 -13.37 -17.51
C VAL A 258 2.81 -12.26 -16.66
N TYR A 259 2.15 -11.27 -17.26
CA TYR A 259 1.47 -10.22 -16.52
C TYR A 259 0.44 -10.79 -15.55
N ARG A 260 -0.43 -11.70 -16.00
CA ARG A 260 -1.43 -12.34 -15.13
C ARG A 260 -0.81 -13.12 -13.98
N GLN A 261 0.35 -13.75 -14.19
CA GLN A 261 1.01 -14.55 -13.16
C GLN A 261 1.85 -13.72 -12.18
N THR A 262 2.48 -12.65 -12.65
CA THR A 262 3.52 -11.93 -11.89
C THR A 262 3.08 -10.53 -11.44
N GLY A 263 2.09 -9.94 -12.12
CA GLY A 263 1.74 -8.53 -12.02
C GLY A 263 2.68 -7.59 -12.78
N LEU A 264 3.79 -8.10 -13.35
CA LEU A 264 4.79 -7.31 -14.07
C LEU A 264 4.41 -7.14 -15.53
N GLN A 265 4.47 -5.91 -16.00
CA GLN A 265 4.20 -5.53 -17.38
C GLN A 265 5.51 -5.32 -18.10
N LEU A 266 6.08 -6.41 -18.63
CA LEU A 266 7.40 -6.42 -19.30
C LEU A 266 7.52 -5.48 -20.52
N LYS A 267 6.43 -4.81 -20.94
CA LYS A 267 6.47 -3.72 -21.92
C LYS A 267 6.98 -2.41 -21.31
N GLN A 268 6.81 -2.20 -20.01
CA GLN A 268 7.39 -1.11 -19.26
C GLN A 268 8.83 -1.46 -18.90
N LEU A 269 9.73 -0.49 -19.06
CA LEU A 269 11.15 -0.68 -18.84
C LEU A 269 11.45 -1.08 -17.39
N ASP A 270 10.83 -0.43 -16.41
CA ASP A 270 11.10 -0.67 -14.98
C ASP A 270 10.73 -2.11 -14.57
N ASP A 271 9.58 -2.59 -15.04
CA ASP A 271 9.11 -3.96 -14.81
C ASP A 271 10.03 -4.99 -15.47
N LEU A 272 10.45 -4.73 -16.72
CA LEU A 272 11.37 -5.59 -17.44
C LEU A 272 12.77 -5.61 -16.79
N ALA A 273 13.28 -4.45 -16.37
CA ALA A 273 14.55 -4.32 -15.69
C ALA A 273 14.53 -5.07 -14.35
N PHE A 274 13.46 -4.93 -13.57
CA PHE A 274 13.32 -5.68 -12.33
C PHE A 274 13.32 -7.19 -12.59
N ALA A 275 12.50 -7.67 -13.54
CA ALA A 275 12.41 -9.08 -13.86
C ALA A 275 13.77 -9.66 -14.30
N TYR A 276 14.48 -8.95 -15.18
CA TYR A 276 15.80 -9.36 -15.66
C TYR A 276 16.84 -9.39 -14.54
N LEU A 277 16.97 -8.30 -13.78
CA LEU A 277 17.97 -8.21 -12.70
C LEU A 277 17.68 -9.22 -11.58
N PHE A 278 16.41 -9.45 -11.26
CA PHE A 278 16.02 -10.46 -10.28
C PHE A 278 16.48 -11.86 -10.73
N LEU A 279 16.26 -12.22 -12.00
CA LEU A 279 16.67 -13.50 -12.59
C LEU A 279 18.20 -13.70 -12.67
N GLN A 280 18.98 -12.62 -12.68
CA GLN A 280 20.46 -12.70 -12.65
C GLN A 280 21.01 -12.87 -11.23
N LYS A 281 20.30 -12.37 -10.22
CA LYS A 281 20.69 -12.49 -8.80
C LYS A 281 20.18 -13.78 -8.12
N SER A 282 19.26 -14.52 -8.75
CA SER A 282 18.61 -15.71 -8.19
C SER A 282 19.18 -17.04 -8.68
#